data_AF-A0A800F8G9-F1
#
_entry.id   AF-A0A800F8G9-F1
#
_cell.length_a   1.000
_cell.length_b   1.000
_cell.length_c   1.000
_cell.angle_alpha   90.00
_cell.angle_beta   90.00
_cell.angle_gamma   90.00
#
_symmetry.space_group_name_H-M   'P 1'
#
loop_
_entity.id
_entity.type
_entity.pdbx_description
1 polymer ?
#
loop_
_entity_poly.entity_id
_entity_poly.type
_entity_poly.pdbx_seq_one_letter_code
_entity_poly.pdbx_strand_id
1 'polypeptide(L)'
;MTQNAADIPIHNTQRKAAIAHGGVRDHAGSVSVVPISGFDLSRTIFNTLEGRLPRFVIRTRIAKEAHWEESTSDRVEQSYSAVRAKHALPEISPELLTFLVEQCDFDVEHADGSFLDHLYFCFEYTSLYLPEHSPLVMLLHSILGTGTNTFAMTAERIPTLKALMNDSEWTHVESFPSVLRLLYDLPLRAELWGNAERLDALESIRLHRVIDNAEITLTGEAFWAQLNYQMIHLIDFLPVSNWSAHANDTAFIIFRDLFAFLTKTGKLAAKLDYSPASGASQVEGESQTFGAKLVDLLPVKMSERMAAKSVRRFSAQIGHNMDYEIAWRS
;
A
#
# COMPACT_ATOMS: atom_id res chain seq x y z
N MET A 1 -3.47 21.72 -9.40
CA MET A 1 -2.05 22.07 -9.61
C MET A 1 -1.38 20.80 -10.05
N THR A 2 -0.54 20.83 -11.07
CA THR A 2 0.29 19.68 -11.46
C THR A 2 1.21 19.35 -10.30
N GLN A 3 1.31 18.07 -9.92
CA GLN A 3 2.20 17.66 -8.86
C GLN A 3 3.67 17.82 -9.29
N ASN A 4 4.55 18.10 -8.33
CA ASN A 4 5.99 18.15 -8.58
C ASN A 4 6.69 17.18 -7.63
N ALA A 5 7.35 16.16 -8.18
CA ALA A 5 8.10 15.18 -7.40
C ALA A 5 9.28 15.80 -6.63
N ALA A 6 9.67 17.04 -6.92
CA ALA A 6 10.66 17.78 -6.14
C ALA A 6 10.10 18.39 -4.84
N ASP A 7 8.78 18.53 -4.72
CA ASP A 7 8.14 19.15 -3.56
C ASP A 7 7.63 18.07 -2.60
N ILE A 8 8.09 18.07 -1.35
CA ILE A 8 7.57 17.17 -0.32
C ILE A 8 6.14 17.62 0.05
N PRO A 9 5.11 16.79 -0.19
CA PRO A 9 3.74 17.15 0.10
C PRO A 9 3.49 17.19 1.61
N ILE A 10 2.47 17.96 2.01
CA ILE A 10 2.00 17.97 3.41
C ILE A 10 1.08 16.78 3.61
N HIS A 11 1.51 15.84 4.44
CA HIS A 11 0.70 14.69 4.83
C HIS A 11 -0.65 15.09 5.44
N ASN A 12 -1.69 14.34 5.10
CA ASN A 12 -2.97 14.41 5.80
C ASN A 12 -2.86 13.96 7.27
N THR A 13 -3.89 14.25 8.08
CA THR A 13 -3.89 13.95 9.51
C THR A 13 -3.74 12.45 9.82
N GLN A 14 -4.29 11.56 8.99
CA GLN A 14 -4.16 10.10 9.20
C GLN A 14 -2.71 9.62 9.04
N ARG A 15 -2.04 10.05 7.97
CA ARG A 15 -0.63 9.76 7.70
C ARG A 15 0.27 10.30 8.80
N LYS A 16 0.01 11.54 9.24
CA LYS A 16 0.70 12.15 10.39
C LYS A 16 0.48 11.37 11.68
N ALA A 17 -0.73 10.88 11.93
CA ALA A 17 -1.02 10.06 13.12
C ALA A 17 -0.25 8.74 13.07
N ALA A 18 -0.16 8.10 11.89
CA ALA A 18 0.60 6.87 11.73
C ALA A 18 2.09 7.07 11.98
N ILE A 19 2.67 8.13 11.40
CA ILE A 19 4.06 8.53 11.63
C ILE A 19 4.29 8.89 13.11
N ALA A 20 3.41 9.68 13.73
CA ALA A 20 3.58 10.12 15.10
C ALA A 20 3.61 8.96 16.11
N HIS A 21 2.91 7.87 15.81
CA HIS A 21 2.77 6.72 16.69
C HIS A 21 3.65 5.53 16.31
N GLY A 22 4.22 5.51 15.10
CA GLY A 22 4.88 4.31 14.56
C GLY A 22 3.93 3.14 14.46
N GLY A 23 2.69 3.41 14.05
CA GLY A 23 1.66 2.39 13.89
C GLY A 23 0.28 2.92 13.53
N VAL A 24 -0.71 2.04 13.44
CA VAL A 24 -2.06 2.35 12.98
C VAL A 24 -3.09 2.19 14.09
N ARG A 25 -4.16 3.00 14.05
CA ARG A 25 -5.25 2.97 15.04
C ARG A 25 -6.61 3.17 14.38
N ASP A 26 -7.64 2.58 14.98
CA ASP A 26 -9.02 2.92 14.68
C ASP A 26 -9.35 4.26 15.36
N HIS A 27 -9.68 5.28 14.56
CA HIS A 27 -10.03 6.62 15.06
C HIS A 27 -11.54 6.85 15.19
N ALA A 28 -12.35 5.78 15.30
CA ALA A 28 -13.76 5.87 15.64
C ALA A 28 -13.96 6.75 16.89
N GLY A 29 -14.95 7.64 16.83
CA GLY A 29 -15.24 8.61 17.89
C GLY A 29 -14.38 9.89 17.87
N SER A 30 -13.35 9.99 17.03
CA SER A 30 -12.54 11.22 16.85
C SER A 30 -12.53 11.75 15.41
N VAL A 31 -13.21 11.05 14.51
CA VAL A 31 -13.28 11.36 13.07
C VAL A 31 -14.71 11.18 12.58
N SER A 32 -15.19 12.16 11.82
CA SER A 32 -16.41 12.07 11.03
C SER A 32 -16.07 11.70 9.59
N VAL A 33 -16.70 10.65 9.06
CA VAL A 33 -16.48 10.20 7.68
C VAL A 33 -17.74 10.44 6.84
N VAL A 34 -17.59 11.20 5.77
CA VAL A 34 -18.69 11.59 4.88
C VAL A 34 -18.40 11.23 3.42
N PRO A 35 -19.42 10.92 2.60
CA PRO A 35 -19.20 10.68 1.18
C PRO A 35 -18.74 11.95 0.44
N ILE A 36 -17.79 11.80 -0.48
CA ILE A 36 -17.36 12.90 -1.36
C ILE A 36 -18.45 13.17 -2.42
N SER A 37 -18.97 14.40 -2.43
CA SER A 37 -19.97 14.81 -3.41
C SER A 37 -19.40 14.80 -4.83
N GLY A 38 -20.12 14.19 -5.78
CA GLY A 38 -19.70 14.15 -7.18
C GLY A 38 -18.50 13.26 -7.49
N PHE A 39 -18.07 12.39 -6.57
CA PHE A 39 -16.92 11.51 -6.79
C PHE A 39 -17.08 10.64 -8.05
N ASP A 40 -16.11 10.75 -8.97
CA ASP A 40 -16.02 9.98 -10.21
C ASP A 40 -14.83 9.02 -10.19
N LEU A 41 -15.15 7.72 -10.01
CA LEU A 41 -14.17 6.63 -9.99
C LEU A 41 -13.34 6.57 -11.30
N SER A 42 -13.88 7.05 -12.41
CA SER A 42 -13.24 6.99 -13.73
C SER A 42 -12.08 7.99 -13.89
N ARG A 43 -11.92 8.91 -12.93
CA ARG A 43 -10.82 9.88 -12.87
C ARG A 43 -9.69 9.43 -11.92
N THR A 44 -9.66 8.15 -11.57
CA THR A 44 -8.67 7.54 -10.66
C THR A 44 -8.00 6.33 -11.33
N ILE A 45 -6.99 5.70 -10.70
CA ILE A 45 -6.44 4.40 -11.12
C ILE A 45 -7.49 3.32 -11.38
N PHE A 46 -8.65 3.41 -10.75
CA PHE A 46 -9.75 2.47 -10.93
C PHE A 46 -10.57 2.73 -12.20
N ASN A 47 -10.11 3.58 -13.11
CA ASN A 47 -10.74 3.78 -14.42
C ASN A 47 -10.80 2.48 -15.24
N THR A 48 -9.79 1.61 -15.10
CA THR A 48 -9.68 0.29 -15.74
C THR A 48 -10.51 -0.78 -15.07
N LEU A 49 -11.09 -0.50 -13.89
CA LEU A 49 -11.92 -1.45 -13.16
C LEU A 49 -13.24 -1.67 -13.91
N GLU A 50 -13.45 -2.90 -14.37
CA GLU A 50 -14.64 -3.29 -15.12
C GLU A 50 -15.75 -3.87 -14.24
N GLY A 51 -17.00 -3.67 -14.68
CA GLY A 51 -18.19 -4.25 -14.06
C GLY A 51 -18.82 -3.36 -12.99
N ARG A 52 -20.15 -3.40 -12.91
CA ARG A 52 -20.93 -2.52 -12.01
C ARG A 52 -20.67 -2.81 -10.53
N LEU A 53 -20.61 -4.09 -10.15
CA LEU A 53 -20.44 -4.49 -8.75
C LEU A 53 -19.04 -4.16 -8.19
N PRO A 54 -17.91 -4.54 -8.85
CA PRO A 54 -16.59 -4.14 -8.37
C PRO A 54 -16.41 -2.62 -8.28
N ARG A 55 -16.86 -1.88 -9.31
CA ARG A 55 -16.83 -0.40 -9.30
C ARG A 55 -17.66 0.18 -8.17
N PHE A 56 -18.84 -0.37 -7.89
CA PHE A 56 -19.67 0.06 -6.78
C PHE A 56 -18.96 -0.16 -5.43
N VAL A 57 -18.40 -1.35 -5.20
CA VAL A 57 -17.67 -1.68 -3.96
C VAL A 57 -16.48 -0.75 -3.75
N ILE A 58 -15.62 -0.58 -4.76
CA ILE A 58 -14.45 0.30 -4.64
C ILE A 58 -14.88 1.75 -4.41
N ARG A 59 -15.86 2.25 -5.17
CA ARG A 59 -16.41 3.60 -4.97
C ARG A 59 -16.91 3.79 -3.54
N THR A 60 -17.66 2.83 -2.99
CA THR A 60 -18.14 2.90 -1.60
C THR A 60 -17.02 3.02 -0.58
N ARG A 61 -15.84 2.44 -0.85
CA ARG A 61 -14.70 2.45 0.07
C ARG A 61 -13.89 3.74 -0.01
N ILE A 62 -13.65 4.23 -1.24
CA ILE A 62 -12.72 5.35 -1.47
C ILE A 62 -13.40 6.71 -1.64
N ALA A 63 -14.70 6.75 -1.96
CA ALA A 63 -15.43 8.01 -2.15
C ALA A 63 -15.84 8.64 -0.82
N LYS A 64 -14.89 8.75 0.11
CA LYS A 64 -15.10 9.21 1.48
C LYS A 64 -14.05 10.26 1.84
N GLU A 65 -14.45 11.23 2.64
CA GLU A 65 -13.59 12.24 3.22
C GLU A 65 -13.66 12.15 4.74
N ALA A 66 -12.51 12.32 5.40
CA ALA A 66 -12.37 12.26 6.84
C ALA A 66 -12.22 13.65 7.43
N HIS A 67 -13.13 14.04 8.31
CA HIS A 67 -13.07 15.28 9.08
C HIS A 67 -12.70 14.94 10.52
N TRP A 68 -11.52 15.36 10.94
CA TRP A 68 -11.01 15.12 12.29
C TRP A 68 -11.53 16.16 13.25
N GLU A 69 -11.79 15.76 14.50
CA GLU A 69 -12.00 16.71 15.58
C GLU A 69 -10.75 17.60 15.74
N GLU A 70 -10.96 18.91 15.86
CA GLU A 70 -9.86 19.90 15.94
C GLU A 70 -8.84 19.54 17.02
N SER A 71 -9.31 19.24 18.23
CA SER A 71 -8.44 18.84 19.34
C SER A 71 -7.62 17.58 19.07
N THR A 72 -8.17 16.62 18.32
CA THR A 72 -7.45 15.40 17.92
C THR A 72 -6.43 15.72 16.83
N SER A 73 -6.80 16.53 15.84
CA SER A 73 -5.91 16.97 14.77
C SER A 73 -4.71 17.76 15.32
N ASP A 74 -4.93 18.67 16.26
CA ASP A 74 -3.87 19.47 16.90
C ASP A 74 -2.88 18.58 17.67
N ARG A 75 -3.39 17.59 18.41
CA ARG A 75 -2.54 16.63 19.13
C ARG A 75 -1.72 15.77 18.19
N VAL A 76 -2.31 15.34 17.07
CA VAL A 76 -1.59 14.61 16.02
C VAL A 76 -0.51 15.49 15.41
N GLU A 77 -0.82 16.73 15.06
CA GLU A 77 0.13 17.69 14.49
C GLU A 77 1.32 17.93 15.43
N GLN A 78 1.05 18.14 16.71
CA GLN A 78 2.07 18.33 17.72
C GLN A 78 2.97 17.09 17.85
N SER A 79 2.37 15.91 17.87
CA SER A 79 3.11 14.64 18.00
C SER A 79 3.96 14.37 16.76
N TYR A 80 3.39 14.56 15.57
CA TYR A 80 4.09 14.47 14.29
C TYR A 80 5.27 15.45 14.22
N SER A 81 5.04 16.71 14.55
CA SER A 81 6.08 17.74 14.58
C SER A 81 7.22 17.37 15.53
N ALA A 82 6.91 16.78 16.69
CA ALA A 82 7.91 16.33 17.66
C ALA A 82 8.77 15.15 17.14
N VAL A 83 8.20 14.27 16.30
CA VAL A 83 8.94 13.18 15.63
C VAL A 83 9.81 13.76 14.50
N ARG A 84 9.24 14.58 13.61
CA ARG A 84 9.97 15.25 12.51
C ARG A 84 11.16 16.06 13.00
N ALA A 85 11.00 16.80 14.09
CA ALA A 85 12.07 17.61 14.67
C ALA A 85 13.29 16.79 15.13
N LYS A 86 13.11 15.48 15.38
CA LYS A 86 14.18 14.57 15.82
C LYS A 86 14.78 13.74 14.69
N HIS A 87 14.17 13.72 13.51
CA HIS A 87 14.55 12.84 12.42
C HIS A 87 14.48 13.57 11.08
N ALA A 88 15.64 13.99 10.58
CA ALA A 88 15.73 14.50 9.22
C ALA A 88 15.43 13.37 8.22
N LEU A 89 14.73 13.69 7.14
CA LEU A 89 14.56 12.74 6.05
C LEU A 89 15.90 12.57 5.32
N PRO A 90 16.20 11.36 4.81
CA PRO A 90 17.32 11.18 3.90
C PRO A 90 17.16 12.07 2.66
N GLU A 91 18.28 12.54 2.14
CA GLU A 91 18.31 13.32 0.90
C GLU A 91 17.99 12.43 -0.31
N ILE A 92 17.21 12.96 -1.24
CA ILE A 92 16.93 12.33 -2.54
C ILE A 92 17.84 12.99 -3.56
N SER A 93 18.56 12.20 -4.37
CA SER A 93 19.52 12.76 -5.31
C SER A 93 18.85 13.69 -6.33
N PRO A 94 19.47 14.82 -6.71
CA PRO A 94 18.93 15.73 -7.72
C PRO A 94 18.67 15.05 -9.07
N GLU A 95 19.50 14.07 -9.45
CA GLU A 95 19.35 13.30 -10.68
C GLU A 95 18.08 12.46 -10.65
N LEU A 96 17.76 11.85 -9.49
CA LEU A 96 16.51 11.11 -9.34
C LEU A 96 15.31 12.04 -9.35
N LEU A 97 15.35 13.16 -8.63
CA LEU A 97 14.26 14.14 -8.66
C LEU A 97 14.00 14.64 -10.09
N THR A 98 15.06 14.90 -10.85
CA THR A 98 14.96 15.28 -12.26
C THR A 98 14.29 14.18 -13.08
N PHE A 99 14.68 12.92 -12.90
CA PHE A 99 14.03 11.78 -13.54
C PHE A 99 12.54 11.67 -13.18
N LEU A 100 12.18 11.84 -11.90
CA LEU A 100 10.80 11.77 -11.44
C LEU A 100 9.94 12.91 -12.02
N VAL A 101 10.49 14.11 -12.16
CA VAL A 101 9.76 15.27 -12.72
C VAL A 101 9.64 15.20 -14.24
N GLU A 102 10.73 14.83 -14.94
CA GLU A 102 10.79 14.93 -16.40
C GLU A 102 10.38 13.64 -17.11
N GLN A 103 10.51 12.50 -16.44
CA GLN A 103 10.34 11.17 -17.04
C GLN A 103 9.30 10.31 -16.32
N CYS A 104 8.52 10.86 -15.40
CA CYS A 104 7.38 10.15 -14.81
C CYS A 104 6.10 10.97 -14.92
N ASP A 105 4.98 10.28 -15.04
CA ASP A 105 3.64 10.82 -14.95
C ASP A 105 3.04 10.34 -13.63
N PHE A 106 2.87 11.25 -12.68
CA PHE A 106 2.25 10.98 -11.39
C PHE A 106 0.78 11.42 -11.32
N ASP A 107 0.30 12.12 -12.35
CA ASP A 107 -1.08 12.59 -12.44
C ASP A 107 -2.04 11.45 -12.85
N VAL A 108 -1.50 10.31 -13.28
CA VAL A 108 -2.26 9.11 -13.70
C VAL A 108 -2.90 8.32 -12.55
N GLU A 109 -2.45 8.48 -11.29
CA GLU A 109 -2.92 7.64 -10.18
C GLU A 109 -4.11 8.24 -9.42
N HIS A 110 -3.96 9.47 -8.95
CA HIS A 110 -5.04 10.21 -8.30
C HIS A 110 -5.09 11.63 -8.85
N ALA A 111 -6.18 11.99 -9.55
CA ALA A 111 -6.37 13.32 -10.12
C ALA A 111 -6.41 14.46 -9.07
N ASP A 112 -6.39 14.14 -7.77
CA ASP A 112 -6.35 15.09 -6.65
C ASP A 112 -4.94 15.29 -6.06
N GLY A 113 -3.92 14.58 -6.57
CA GLY A 113 -2.55 14.68 -6.10
C GLY A 113 -2.22 13.88 -4.84
N SER A 114 -3.06 12.92 -4.46
CA SER A 114 -2.75 12.06 -3.29
C SER A 114 -1.66 11.02 -3.54
N PHE A 115 -1.20 10.83 -4.78
CA PHE A 115 -0.19 9.80 -5.10
C PHE A 115 1.21 10.15 -4.60
N LEU A 116 1.75 11.32 -4.93
CA LEU A 116 3.06 11.70 -4.37
C LEU A 116 3.01 11.76 -2.83
N ASP A 117 1.88 12.17 -2.25
CA ASP A 117 1.71 12.17 -0.79
C ASP A 117 1.72 10.74 -0.20
N HIS A 118 1.19 9.75 -0.92
CA HIS A 118 1.34 8.33 -0.58
C HIS A 118 2.80 7.87 -0.62
N LEU A 119 3.54 8.20 -1.69
CA LEU A 119 4.94 7.81 -1.84
C LEU A 119 5.82 8.43 -0.75
N TYR A 120 5.64 9.72 -0.47
CA TYR A 120 6.38 10.42 0.58
C TYR A 120 6.00 9.95 1.98
N PHE A 121 4.73 9.62 2.23
CA PHE A 121 4.33 8.99 3.49
C PHE A 121 5.08 7.68 3.71
N CYS A 122 5.12 6.81 2.70
CA CYS A 122 5.80 5.53 2.82
C CYS A 122 7.32 5.70 2.95
N PHE A 123 7.91 6.64 2.22
CA PHE A 123 9.33 7.02 2.34
C PHE A 123 9.67 7.47 3.77
N GLU A 124 8.90 8.39 4.33
CA GLU A 124 9.10 8.90 5.68
C GLU A 124 8.87 7.83 6.76
N TYR A 125 7.79 7.06 6.64
CA TYR A 125 7.51 5.99 7.60
C TYR A 125 8.65 4.98 7.62
N THR A 126 9.18 4.61 6.44
CA THR A 126 10.30 3.68 6.32
C THR A 126 11.57 4.24 6.94
N SER A 127 11.90 5.51 6.73
CA SER A 127 13.13 6.10 7.29
C SER A 127 13.13 6.09 8.82
N LEU A 128 11.95 6.22 9.43
CA LEU A 128 11.74 6.19 10.88
C LEU A 128 11.67 4.77 11.45
N TYR A 129 10.97 3.88 10.76
CA TYR A 129 10.46 2.64 11.35
C TYR A 129 10.95 1.37 10.66
N LEU A 130 11.77 1.48 9.63
CA LEU A 130 12.53 0.37 9.04
C LEU A 130 13.94 0.87 8.63
N PRO A 131 14.73 1.42 9.57
CA PRO A 131 15.95 2.17 9.25
C PRO A 131 17.09 1.31 8.69
N GLU A 132 17.01 -0.02 8.83
CA GLU A 132 18.00 -0.96 8.25
C GLU A 132 17.82 -1.14 6.72
N HIS A 133 16.69 -0.67 6.17
CA HIS A 133 16.39 -0.76 4.75
C HIS A 133 16.22 0.63 4.11
N SER A 134 16.48 0.73 2.82
CA SER A 134 16.43 2.03 2.13
C SER A 134 14.99 2.54 2.03
N PRO A 135 14.68 3.76 2.51
CA PRO A 135 13.36 4.37 2.31
C PRO A 135 13.11 4.74 0.86
N LEU A 136 14.18 4.86 0.04
CA LEU A 136 14.07 5.16 -1.38
C LEU A 136 13.22 4.13 -2.13
N VAL A 137 13.26 2.86 -1.70
CA VAL A 137 12.38 1.81 -2.22
C VAL A 137 10.91 2.24 -2.12
N MET A 138 10.51 2.81 -0.98
CA MET A 138 9.13 3.23 -0.74
C MET A 138 8.76 4.57 -1.36
N LEU A 139 9.74 5.39 -1.77
CA LEU A 139 9.44 6.51 -2.67
C LEU A 139 9.14 6.02 -4.09
N LEU A 140 9.71 4.88 -4.50
CA LEU A 140 9.66 4.41 -5.89
C LEU A 140 8.80 3.17 -6.11
N HIS A 141 8.21 2.61 -5.05
CA HIS A 141 7.61 1.26 -5.04
C HIS A 141 6.48 1.05 -6.06
N SER A 142 5.79 2.12 -6.46
CA SER A 142 4.66 2.07 -7.40
C SER A 142 5.02 2.63 -8.80
N ILE A 143 6.27 3.03 -9.04
CA ILE A 143 6.69 3.67 -10.31
C ILE A 143 6.58 2.71 -11.51
N LEU A 144 6.79 1.41 -11.27
CA LEU A 144 6.73 0.33 -12.25
C LEU A 144 5.38 -0.39 -12.28
N GLY A 145 4.37 0.18 -11.62
CA GLY A 145 3.02 -0.35 -11.63
C GLY A 145 2.33 -0.20 -10.29
N THR A 146 1.02 0.03 -10.35
CA THR A 146 0.16 0.16 -9.18
C THR A 146 -0.62 -1.14 -8.94
N GLY A 147 -1.58 -1.12 -8.01
CA GLY A 147 -2.57 -2.19 -7.87
C GLY A 147 -3.44 -2.42 -9.12
N THR A 148 -3.33 -1.54 -10.12
CA THR A 148 -4.01 -1.61 -11.43
C THR A 148 -2.98 -1.61 -12.57
N ASN A 149 -3.39 -1.35 -13.82
CA ASN A 149 -2.49 -1.28 -14.98
C ASN A 149 -2.09 0.16 -15.32
N THR A 150 -1.87 0.97 -14.28
CA THR A 150 -1.31 2.31 -14.40
C THR A 150 0.18 2.26 -14.04
N PHE A 151 0.99 2.99 -14.80
CA PHE A 151 2.44 3.04 -14.66
C PHE A 151 2.88 4.49 -14.74
N ALA A 152 3.76 4.92 -13.83
CA ALA A 152 4.29 6.28 -13.84
C ALA A 152 5.31 6.49 -14.97
N MET A 153 5.91 5.41 -15.47
CA MET A 153 6.87 5.44 -16.58
C MET A 153 6.66 4.25 -17.51
N THR A 154 7.25 4.30 -18.70
CA THR A 154 7.26 3.17 -19.64
C THR A 154 8.46 2.25 -19.40
N ALA A 155 8.39 1.00 -19.89
CA ALA A 155 9.43 0.00 -19.69
C ALA A 155 10.80 0.41 -20.27
N GLU A 156 10.82 1.21 -21.33
CA GLU A 156 12.06 1.70 -21.96
C GLU A 156 12.89 2.59 -21.02
N ARG A 157 12.28 3.16 -19.98
CA ARG A 157 12.94 4.01 -18.98
C ARG A 157 13.60 3.21 -17.84
N ILE A 158 13.41 1.89 -17.79
CA ILE A 158 13.96 1.02 -16.73
C ILE A 158 15.49 1.12 -16.59
N PRO A 159 16.31 1.09 -17.67
CA PRO A 159 17.75 1.22 -17.55
C PRO A 159 18.18 2.55 -16.89
N THR A 160 17.48 3.64 -17.21
CA THR A 160 17.73 4.96 -16.62
C THR A 160 17.38 4.97 -15.14
N LEU A 161 16.19 4.48 -14.76
CA LEU A 161 15.78 4.41 -13.36
C LEU A 161 16.73 3.54 -12.54
N LYS A 162 17.08 2.36 -13.05
CA LYS A 162 17.98 1.43 -12.36
C LYS A 162 19.36 2.05 -12.09
N ALA A 163 19.87 2.88 -13.01
CA ALA A 163 21.16 3.56 -12.84
C ALA A 163 21.17 4.61 -11.71
N LEU A 164 20.00 5.01 -11.21
CA LEU A 164 19.84 6.02 -10.15
C LEU A 164 19.72 5.41 -8.74
N MET A 165 19.90 4.10 -8.61
CA MET A 165 19.77 3.36 -7.36
C MET A 165 20.77 2.22 -7.27
N ASN A 166 20.98 1.70 -6.07
CA ASN A 166 21.81 0.51 -5.90
C ASN A 166 21.03 -0.78 -6.20
N ASP A 167 21.75 -1.91 -6.32
CA ASP A 167 21.15 -3.20 -6.70
C ASP A 167 20.09 -3.69 -5.69
N SER A 168 20.29 -3.42 -4.39
CA SER A 168 19.33 -3.81 -3.35
C SER A 168 18.03 -3.02 -3.48
N GLU A 169 18.13 -1.70 -3.66
CA GLU A 169 16.98 -0.83 -3.92
C GLU A 169 16.23 -1.26 -5.17
N TRP A 170 16.95 -1.51 -6.26
CA TRP A 170 16.36 -1.96 -7.52
C TRP A 170 15.60 -3.27 -7.36
N THR A 171 16.20 -4.25 -6.66
CA THR A 171 15.58 -5.56 -6.38
C THR A 171 14.20 -5.42 -5.74
N HIS A 172 14.06 -4.46 -4.81
CA HIS A 172 12.79 -4.21 -4.14
C HIS A 172 11.82 -3.39 -4.98
N VAL A 173 12.30 -2.34 -5.66
CA VAL A 173 11.46 -1.49 -6.53
C VAL A 173 10.87 -2.31 -7.68
N GLU A 174 11.64 -3.18 -8.31
CA GLU A 174 11.17 -3.97 -9.45
C GLU A 174 10.20 -5.08 -9.08
N SER A 175 10.35 -5.65 -7.88
CA SER A 175 9.49 -6.72 -7.39
C SER A 175 8.22 -6.23 -6.70
N PHE A 176 8.17 -4.96 -6.28
CA PHE A 176 7.09 -4.44 -5.45
C PHE A 176 5.70 -4.62 -6.06
N PRO A 177 5.42 -4.19 -7.30
CA PRO A 177 4.09 -4.33 -7.87
C PRO A 177 3.68 -5.81 -7.99
N SER A 178 4.63 -6.69 -8.30
CA SER A 178 4.38 -8.12 -8.45
C SER A 178 4.05 -8.79 -7.12
N VAL A 179 4.83 -8.53 -6.07
CA VAL A 179 4.56 -9.08 -4.73
C VAL A 179 3.22 -8.57 -4.19
N LEU A 180 2.89 -7.30 -4.40
CA LEU A 180 1.58 -6.75 -4.05
C LEU A 180 0.46 -7.55 -4.73
N ARG A 181 0.56 -7.77 -6.05
CA ARG A 181 -0.44 -8.55 -6.79
C ARG A 181 -0.56 -10.00 -6.28
N LEU A 182 0.55 -10.65 -5.96
CA LEU A 182 0.56 -12.01 -5.41
C LEU A 182 -0.09 -12.09 -4.02
N LEU A 183 0.07 -11.06 -3.18
CA LEU A 183 -0.61 -10.98 -1.89
C LEU A 183 -2.14 -10.87 -2.05
N TYR A 184 -2.61 -10.13 -3.06
CA TYR A 184 -4.04 -10.06 -3.40
C TYR A 184 -4.59 -11.38 -3.96
N ASP A 185 -3.75 -12.20 -4.58
CA ASP A 185 -4.19 -13.35 -5.36
C ASP A 185 -4.58 -14.59 -4.53
N LEU A 186 -4.12 -14.67 -3.28
CA LEU A 186 -4.36 -15.73 -2.26
C LEU A 186 -3.32 -16.88 -2.18
N PRO A 187 -2.88 -17.55 -3.27
CA PRO A 187 -1.98 -18.70 -3.17
C PRO A 187 -0.70 -18.41 -2.37
N LEU A 188 -0.05 -17.27 -2.60
CA LEU A 188 1.18 -16.90 -1.90
C LEU A 188 0.96 -16.86 -0.38
N ARG A 189 -0.10 -16.19 0.08
CA ARG A 189 -0.42 -16.10 1.51
C ARG A 189 -0.70 -17.49 2.11
N ALA A 190 -1.42 -18.35 1.39
CA ALA A 190 -1.69 -19.72 1.82
C ALA A 190 -0.41 -20.58 1.91
N GLU A 191 0.50 -20.46 0.93
CA GLU A 191 1.77 -21.19 0.94
C GLU A 191 2.68 -20.74 2.08
N LEU A 192 2.77 -19.43 2.34
CA LEU A 192 3.55 -18.89 3.47
C LEU A 192 3.02 -19.41 4.81
N TRP A 193 1.70 -19.37 5.02
CA TRP A 193 1.09 -19.95 6.22
C TRP A 193 1.32 -21.46 6.33
N GLY A 194 1.24 -22.19 5.22
CA GLY A 194 1.50 -23.63 5.18
C GLY A 194 2.95 -24.03 5.49
N ASN A 195 3.89 -23.10 5.33
CA ASN A 195 5.32 -23.31 5.57
C ASN A 195 5.84 -22.50 6.79
N ALA A 196 4.96 -21.97 7.63
CA ALA A 196 5.33 -21.07 8.74
C ALA A 196 6.35 -21.65 9.73
N GLU A 197 6.49 -22.97 9.81
CA GLU A 197 7.45 -23.66 10.70
C GLU A 197 8.86 -23.79 10.10
N ARG A 198 9.03 -23.55 8.79
CA ARG A 198 10.30 -23.74 8.08
C ARG A 198 10.76 -22.50 7.31
N LEU A 199 10.41 -21.31 7.78
CA LEU A 199 10.72 -20.07 7.08
C LEU A 199 12.22 -19.81 6.87
N ASP A 200 13.08 -20.35 7.74
CA ASP A 200 14.54 -20.25 7.58
C ASP A 200 15.08 -21.17 6.47
N ALA A 201 14.24 -22.07 5.95
CA ALA A 201 14.52 -22.85 4.74
C ALA A 201 14.14 -22.10 3.46
N LEU A 202 13.52 -20.91 3.52
CA LEU A 202 13.24 -20.13 2.32
C LEU A 202 14.55 -19.68 1.67
N GLU A 203 14.81 -20.14 0.45
CA GLU A 203 16.03 -19.78 -0.29
C GLU A 203 15.77 -18.64 -1.27
N SER A 204 14.67 -18.73 -2.03
CA SER A 204 14.29 -17.71 -2.99
C SER A 204 12.83 -17.80 -3.41
N ILE A 205 12.33 -16.72 -4.01
CA ILE A 205 11.10 -16.70 -4.79
C ILE A 205 11.41 -16.17 -6.19
N ARG A 206 10.92 -16.87 -7.21
CA ARG A 206 10.93 -16.42 -8.61
C ARG A 206 9.54 -15.97 -9.00
N LEU A 207 9.45 -14.85 -9.71
CA LEU A 207 8.20 -14.21 -10.15
C LEU A 207 8.45 -13.34 -11.39
N HIS A 208 7.42 -12.68 -11.92
CA HIS A 208 7.55 -11.83 -13.10
C HIS A 208 7.24 -10.37 -12.77
N ARG A 209 7.94 -9.44 -13.42
CA ARG A 209 7.76 -8.00 -13.26
C ARG A 209 6.47 -7.55 -13.94
N VAL A 210 5.71 -6.68 -13.29
CA VAL A 210 4.40 -6.26 -13.80
C VAL A 210 4.45 -5.57 -15.16
N ILE A 211 5.37 -4.62 -15.37
CA ILE A 211 5.36 -3.72 -16.53
C ILE A 211 5.73 -4.40 -17.86
N ASP A 212 6.59 -5.42 -17.83
CA ASP A 212 7.16 -6.04 -19.04
C ASP A 212 7.38 -7.56 -18.92
N ASN A 213 6.90 -8.18 -17.83
CA ASN A 213 6.96 -9.61 -17.59
C ASN A 213 8.38 -10.20 -17.48
N ALA A 214 9.41 -9.37 -17.25
CA ALA A 214 10.76 -9.85 -17.00
C ALA A 214 10.80 -10.73 -15.74
N GLU A 215 11.55 -11.84 -15.75
CA GLU A 215 11.72 -12.68 -14.57
C GLU A 215 12.53 -11.95 -13.49
N ILE A 216 12.08 -12.06 -12.25
CA ILE A 216 12.73 -11.53 -11.04
C ILE A 216 12.94 -12.68 -10.06
N THR A 217 14.11 -12.71 -9.42
CA THR A 217 14.38 -13.61 -8.30
C THR A 217 14.74 -12.80 -7.08
N LEU A 218 14.02 -13.01 -5.97
CA LEU A 218 14.38 -12.50 -4.65
C LEU A 218 15.02 -13.63 -3.84
N THR A 219 16.09 -13.35 -3.11
CA THR A 219 16.55 -14.25 -2.05
C THR A 219 15.49 -14.32 -0.94
N GLY A 220 15.56 -15.34 -0.07
CA GLY A 220 14.66 -15.43 1.08
C GLY A 220 14.73 -14.19 1.98
N GLU A 221 15.93 -13.66 2.23
CA GLU A 221 16.15 -12.42 2.98
C GLU A 221 15.50 -11.21 2.30
N ALA A 222 15.75 -11.01 1.00
CA ALA A 222 15.15 -9.93 0.24
C ALA A 222 13.62 -10.07 0.21
N PHE A 223 13.09 -11.28 0.15
CA PHE A 223 11.64 -11.48 0.19
C PHE A 223 11.04 -11.09 1.55
N TRP A 224 11.70 -11.39 2.67
CA TRP A 224 11.23 -10.93 3.99
C TRP A 224 11.26 -9.41 4.13
N ALA A 225 12.31 -8.76 3.64
CA ALA A 225 12.36 -7.30 3.55
C ALA A 225 11.23 -6.75 2.66
N GLN A 226 10.98 -7.39 1.51
CA GLN A 226 9.88 -7.03 0.60
C GLN A 226 8.51 -7.09 1.28
N LEU A 227 8.23 -8.10 2.10
CA LEU A 227 6.98 -8.19 2.84
C LEU A 227 6.83 -7.08 3.90
N ASN A 228 7.94 -6.59 4.46
CA ASN A 228 7.91 -5.43 5.37
C ASN A 228 7.63 -4.12 4.62
N TYR A 229 8.16 -3.95 3.41
CA TYR A 229 7.77 -2.85 2.53
C TYR A 229 6.27 -2.90 2.17
N GLN A 230 5.74 -4.08 1.85
CA GLN A 230 4.31 -4.25 1.60
C GLN A 230 3.47 -3.91 2.84
N MET A 231 3.95 -4.29 4.03
CA MET A 231 3.28 -3.95 5.29
C MET A 231 3.15 -2.43 5.47
N ILE A 232 4.23 -1.67 5.23
CA ILE A 232 4.23 -0.21 5.31
C ILE A 232 3.29 0.41 4.27
N HIS A 233 3.31 -0.08 3.03
CA HIS A 233 2.40 0.39 1.98
C HIS A 233 0.92 0.21 2.37
N LEU A 234 0.57 -0.94 2.94
CA LEU A 234 -0.82 -1.27 3.30
C LEU A 234 -1.38 -0.38 4.42
N ILE A 235 -0.53 0.21 5.26
CA ILE A 235 -0.95 1.14 6.33
C ILE A 235 -1.79 2.29 5.77
N ASP A 236 -1.38 2.83 4.62
CA ASP A 236 -2.00 4.03 4.05
C ASP A 236 -3.41 3.77 3.49
N PHE A 237 -3.73 2.51 3.21
CA PHE A 237 -5.02 2.09 2.66
C PHE A 237 -5.98 1.57 3.72
N LEU A 238 -5.61 1.64 5.00
CA LEU A 238 -6.52 1.25 6.07
C LEU A 238 -7.65 2.28 6.21
N PRO A 239 -8.89 1.84 6.50
CA PRO A 239 -9.95 2.76 6.88
C PRO A 239 -9.50 3.66 8.03
N VAL A 240 -9.82 4.95 7.99
CA VAL A 240 -9.45 5.89 9.06
C VAL A 240 -10.11 5.53 10.41
N SER A 241 -11.30 4.95 10.36
CA SER A 241 -12.10 4.56 11.52
C SER A 241 -13.00 3.35 11.21
N ASN A 242 -13.73 2.87 12.21
CA ASN A 242 -14.78 1.85 12.08
C ASN A 242 -14.26 0.50 11.55
N TRP A 243 -13.09 0.07 12.01
CA TRP A 243 -12.41 -1.12 11.50
C TRP A 243 -13.24 -2.40 11.65
N SER A 244 -14.01 -2.54 12.73
CA SER A 244 -14.91 -3.69 12.92
C SER A 244 -16.03 -3.76 11.87
N ALA A 245 -16.49 -2.60 11.36
CA ALA A 245 -17.49 -2.53 10.29
C ALA A 245 -16.85 -2.73 8.91
N HIS A 246 -15.65 -2.20 8.71
CA HIS A 246 -14.90 -2.29 7.45
C HIS A 246 -13.93 -3.48 7.40
N ALA A 247 -14.17 -4.50 8.22
CA ALA A 247 -13.34 -5.70 8.28
C ALA A 247 -13.25 -6.46 6.95
N ASN A 248 -14.13 -6.18 5.98
CA ASN A 248 -14.09 -6.81 4.68
C ASN A 248 -13.35 -5.98 3.60
N ASP A 249 -12.78 -4.84 3.98
CA ASP A 249 -11.90 -4.06 3.11
C ASP A 249 -10.70 -4.90 2.68
N THR A 250 -10.39 -4.90 1.40
CA THR A 250 -9.41 -5.82 0.81
C THR A 250 -7.98 -5.49 1.21
N ALA A 251 -7.62 -4.20 1.31
CA ALA A 251 -6.31 -3.81 1.82
C ALA A 251 -6.21 -4.15 3.32
N PHE A 252 -7.28 -3.92 4.08
CA PHE A 252 -7.30 -4.23 5.51
C PHE A 252 -7.25 -5.75 5.80
N ILE A 253 -7.88 -6.57 4.95
CA ILE A 253 -7.77 -8.03 5.05
C ILE A 253 -6.30 -8.47 4.88
N ILE A 254 -5.63 -7.99 3.83
CA ILE A 254 -4.23 -8.36 3.56
C ILE A 254 -3.32 -7.84 4.67
N PHE A 255 -3.51 -6.59 5.11
CA PHE A 255 -2.77 -6.01 6.22
C PHE A 255 -2.85 -6.90 7.47
N ARG A 256 -4.07 -7.26 7.91
CA ARG A 256 -4.24 -8.08 9.12
C ARG A 256 -3.63 -9.47 8.99
N ASP A 257 -3.81 -10.11 7.84
CA ASP A 257 -3.26 -11.44 7.59
C ASP A 257 -1.74 -11.44 7.55
N LEU A 258 -1.14 -10.50 6.80
CA LEU A 258 0.31 -10.36 6.72
C LEU A 258 0.91 -9.91 8.05
N PHE A 259 0.24 -9.02 8.80
CA PHE A 259 0.70 -8.56 10.12
C PHE A 259 0.70 -9.72 11.11
N ALA A 260 -0.38 -10.51 11.15
CA ALA A 260 -0.46 -11.71 11.96
C ALA A 260 0.62 -12.73 11.60
N PHE A 261 0.87 -12.94 10.30
CA PHE A 261 1.90 -13.84 9.81
C PHE A 261 3.31 -13.40 10.22
N LEU A 262 3.70 -12.16 9.89
CA LEU A 262 5.03 -11.63 10.17
C LEU A 262 5.30 -11.53 11.68
N THR A 263 4.29 -11.15 12.47
CA THR A 263 4.40 -11.10 13.94
C THR A 263 4.58 -12.49 14.52
N LYS A 264 3.73 -13.46 14.14
CA LYS A 264 3.78 -14.83 14.68
C LYS A 264 5.10 -15.52 14.35
N THR A 265 5.68 -15.22 13.19
CA THR A 265 6.88 -15.88 12.69
C THR A 265 8.17 -15.10 12.98
N GLY A 266 8.07 -13.96 13.67
CA GLY A 266 9.23 -13.12 14.00
C GLY A 266 9.89 -12.46 12.79
N LYS A 267 9.18 -12.34 11.66
CA LYS A 267 9.68 -11.70 10.41
C LYS A 267 9.19 -10.25 10.25
N LEU A 268 8.42 -9.72 11.20
CA LEU A 268 8.09 -8.29 11.24
C LEU A 268 9.31 -7.50 11.74
N ALA A 269 9.99 -6.84 10.81
CA ALA A 269 11.15 -6.00 11.06
C ALA A 269 10.78 -4.52 11.21
N ALA A 270 9.75 -4.07 10.48
CA ALA A 270 9.27 -2.69 10.60
C ALA A 270 8.60 -2.47 11.97
N LYS A 271 8.91 -1.35 12.63
CA LYS A 271 8.14 -0.90 13.78
C LYS A 271 6.73 -0.55 13.33
N LEU A 272 5.76 -1.30 13.83
CA LEU A 272 4.36 -1.13 13.52
C LEU A 272 3.52 -1.56 14.72
N ASP A 273 3.03 -0.56 15.45
CA ASP A 273 2.04 -0.79 16.49
C ASP A 273 0.65 -0.94 15.84
N TYR A 274 -0.02 -2.07 16.10
CA TYR A 274 -1.39 -2.31 15.64
C TYR A 274 -2.22 -2.88 16.80
N SER A 275 -3.33 -2.22 17.10
CA SER A 275 -4.33 -2.72 18.04
C SER A 275 -5.60 -3.08 17.26
N PRO A 276 -5.97 -4.36 17.14
CA PRO A 276 -7.20 -4.76 16.48
C PRO A 276 -8.40 -4.02 17.08
N ALA A 277 -9.35 -3.64 16.23
CA ALA A 277 -10.59 -3.07 16.73
C ALA A 277 -11.34 -4.09 17.60
N SER A 278 -11.97 -3.57 18.64
CA SER A 278 -12.78 -4.34 19.58
C SER A 278 -14.19 -3.78 19.61
N GLY A 279 -15.19 -4.64 19.86
CA GLY A 279 -16.59 -4.22 19.97
C GLY A 279 -17.44 -4.50 18.72
N ALA A 280 -18.67 -3.99 18.73
CA ALA A 280 -19.67 -4.25 17.70
C ALA A 280 -19.33 -3.57 16.37
N SER A 281 -19.74 -4.17 15.24
CA SER A 281 -19.60 -3.61 13.89
C SER A 281 -20.52 -2.41 13.60
N GLN A 282 -20.93 -1.66 14.63
CA GLN A 282 -21.66 -0.42 14.43
C GLN A 282 -20.67 0.67 14.02
N VAL A 283 -21.06 1.46 13.02
CA VAL A 283 -20.27 2.61 12.58
C VAL A 283 -20.53 3.80 13.50
N GLU A 284 -19.46 4.49 13.88
CA GLU A 284 -19.48 5.72 14.66
C GLU A 284 -18.94 6.87 13.79
N GLY A 285 -19.59 8.03 13.84
CA GLY A 285 -19.16 9.21 13.08
C GLY A 285 -19.25 9.08 11.56
N GLU A 286 -19.81 8.02 11.00
CA GLU A 286 -19.83 7.79 9.55
C GLU A 286 -21.24 7.81 8.95
N SER A 287 -21.40 8.60 7.88
CA SER A 287 -22.64 8.65 7.10
C SER A 287 -22.64 7.61 5.98
N GLN A 288 -23.39 6.52 6.16
CA GLN A 288 -23.46 5.42 5.19
C GLN A 288 -24.76 5.40 4.40
N THR A 289 -24.65 5.25 3.07
CA THR A 289 -25.80 4.90 2.22
C THR A 289 -26.26 3.46 2.47
N PHE A 290 -27.51 3.13 2.12
CA PHE A 290 -28.01 1.75 2.24
C PHE A 290 -27.13 0.74 1.49
N GLY A 291 -26.67 1.10 0.29
CA GLY A 291 -25.78 0.25 -0.49
C GLY A 291 -24.40 0.08 0.16
N ALA A 292 -23.88 1.11 0.85
CA ALA A 292 -22.63 0.99 1.61
C ALA A 292 -22.74 -0.01 2.76
N LYS A 293 -23.86 0.02 3.51
CA LYS A 293 -24.14 -0.95 4.57
C LYS A 293 -24.19 -2.39 4.06
N LEU A 294 -24.76 -2.60 2.87
CA LEU A 294 -24.77 -3.93 2.25
C LEU A 294 -23.37 -4.40 1.85
N VAL A 295 -22.50 -3.49 1.42
CA VAL A 295 -21.10 -3.80 1.11
C VAL A 295 -20.36 -4.24 2.37
N ASP A 296 -20.54 -3.56 3.51
CA ASP A 296 -19.90 -3.94 4.78
C ASP A 296 -20.35 -5.31 5.31
N LEU A 297 -21.55 -5.77 4.92
CA LEU A 297 -22.06 -7.11 5.26
C LEU A 297 -21.48 -8.22 4.36
N LEU A 298 -20.71 -7.90 3.31
CA LEU A 298 -20.09 -8.92 2.47
C LEU A 298 -19.13 -9.77 3.31
N PRO A 299 -19.20 -11.11 3.23
CA PRO A 299 -18.25 -11.97 3.92
C PRO A 299 -16.82 -11.71 3.46
N VAL A 300 -15.86 -11.70 4.38
CA VAL A 300 -14.42 -11.50 4.12
C VAL A 300 -13.93 -12.37 2.95
N LYS A 301 -14.24 -13.68 2.98
CA LYS A 301 -13.85 -14.63 1.92
C LYS A 301 -14.38 -14.26 0.53
N MET A 302 -15.54 -13.59 0.47
CA MET A 302 -16.10 -13.13 -0.80
C MET A 302 -15.33 -11.91 -1.31
N SER A 303 -15.02 -10.94 -0.45
CA SER A 303 -14.19 -9.79 -0.78
C SER A 303 -12.80 -10.21 -1.27
N GLU A 304 -12.17 -11.17 -0.60
CA GLU A 304 -10.87 -11.74 -1.02
C GLU A 304 -10.92 -12.35 -2.42
N ARG A 305 -11.93 -13.21 -2.70
CA ARG A 305 -12.09 -13.81 -4.03
C ARG A 305 -12.35 -12.77 -5.13
N MET A 306 -13.11 -11.70 -4.81
CA MET A 306 -13.34 -10.60 -5.74
C MET A 306 -12.04 -9.86 -6.05
N ALA A 307 -11.21 -9.59 -5.04
CA ALA A 307 -9.92 -8.93 -5.21
C ALA A 307 -8.93 -9.78 -6.02
N ALA A 308 -8.81 -11.07 -5.69
CA ALA A 308 -8.00 -12.05 -6.43
C ALA A 308 -8.42 -12.12 -7.91
N LYS A 309 -9.73 -12.18 -8.18
CA LYS A 309 -10.25 -12.15 -9.55
C LYS A 309 -9.91 -10.84 -10.27
N SER A 310 -9.98 -9.70 -9.58
CA SER A 310 -9.64 -8.40 -10.16
C SER A 310 -8.16 -8.31 -10.54
N VAL A 311 -7.26 -8.72 -9.64
CA VAL A 311 -5.81 -8.64 -9.90
C VAL A 311 -5.34 -9.60 -10.99
N ARG A 312 -5.93 -10.81 -11.07
CA ARG A 312 -5.69 -11.73 -12.19
C ARG A 312 -6.16 -11.15 -13.51
N ARG A 313 -7.31 -10.47 -13.52
CA ARG A 313 -7.83 -9.81 -14.72
C ARG A 313 -6.91 -8.68 -15.17
N PHE A 314 -6.50 -7.81 -14.25
CA PHE A 314 -5.54 -6.74 -14.57
C PHE A 314 -4.25 -7.32 -15.13
N SER A 315 -3.70 -8.36 -14.50
CA SER A 315 -2.48 -9.02 -14.99
C SER A 315 -2.66 -9.61 -16.39
N ALA A 316 -3.76 -10.31 -16.65
CA ALA A 316 -4.04 -10.88 -17.97
C ALA A 316 -4.17 -9.82 -19.08
N GLN A 317 -4.70 -8.63 -18.79
CA GLN A 317 -4.86 -7.55 -19.77
C GLN A 317 -3.53 -7.02 -20.32
N ILE A 318 -2.46 -7.11 -19.55
CA ILE A 318 -1.11 -6.65 -19.94
C ILE A 318 -0.13 -7.80 -20.20
N GLY A 319 -0.60 -9.05 -20.17
CA GLY A 319 0.26 -10.22 -20.34
C GLY A 319 1.20 -10.50 -19.17
N HIS A 320 0.91 -9.96 -17.97
CA HIS A 320 1.69 -10.24 -16.76
C HIS A 320 1.39 -11.65 -16.25
N ASN A 321 2.46 -12.45 -16.12
CA ASN A 321 2.43 -13.78 -15.56
C ASN A 321 2.40 -13.72 -14.02
N MET A 322 1.33 -14.25 -13.43
CA MET A 322 1.14 -14.31 -11.98
C MET A 322 1.72 -15.57 -11.34
N ASP A 323 2.34 -16.44 -12.13
CA ASP A 323 3.02 -17.63 -11.60
C ASP A 323 4.26 -17.21 -10.82
N TYR A 324 4.49 -17.90 -9.71
CA TYR A 324 5.67 -17.76 -8.87
C TYR A 324 6.13 -19.16 -8.43
N GLU A 325 7.40 -19.26 -8.07
CA GLU A 325 7.99 -20.47 -7.52
C GLU A 325 8.79 -20.13 -6.28
N ILE A 326 8.56 -20.86 -5.18
CA ILE A 326 9.36 -20.74 -3.97
C ILE A 326 10.31 -21.92 -3.87
N ALA A 327 11.61 -21.61 -3.80
CA ALA A 327 12.63 -22.58 -3.50
C ALA A 327 12.80 -22.68 -1.97
N TRP A 328 12.57 -23.89 -1.46
CA TRP A 328 12.78 -24.22 -0.06
C TRP A 328 13.93 -25.21 0.06
N ARG A 329 14.85 -24.99 1.00
CA ARG A 329 15.89 -25.94 1.35
C ARG A 329 15.26 -27.25 1.82
N SER A 330 15.75 -28.35 1.26
CA SER A 330 15.35 -29.72 1.56
C SER A 330 15.73 -30.17 2.96
#